data_AF-A0A016WAX2-F1
#
_entry.id   AF-A0A016WAX2-F1
#
_cell.length_a   1.000
_cell.length_b   1.000
_cell.length_c   1.000
_cell.angle_alpha   90.00
_cell.angle_beta   90.00
_cell.angle_gamma   90.00
#
_symmetry.space_group_name_H-M   'P 1'
#
loop_
_entity.id
_entity.type
_entity.pdbx_description
1 polymer ?
#
loop_
_entity_poly.entity_id
_entity_poly.type
_entity_poly.pdbx_seq_one_letter_code
_entity_poly.pdbx_strand_id
1 'polypeptide(L)'
;MALEKDGMRGEILTRMALTFDKVLEILEEWSAFRTWIITWPIDEKMDGAKSRKLLQLVKTQVSSGGKVVTAWPPINEKNASRWKGLIDLWRSLDETLSRIDDGHQIFITAGSSLLQGRVLIEAGSPESCCQYFCARIGAGVPKSAYEAIRKKVSGALLPVFPDMRFGTSRTMSSGGEGMYGRADQTVPAKRARR
;
A
#
# COMPACT_ATOMS: atom_id res chain seq x y z
N MET A 1 9.67 -11.98 2.39
CA MET A 1 8.52 -11.70 1.51
C MET A 1 7.67 -10.64 2.18
N ALA A 2 7.21 -9.68 1.40
CA ALA A 2 6.72 -8.38 1.85
C ALA A 2 5.68 -7.91 0.83
N LEU A 3 4.41 -7.79 1.25
CA LEU A 3 3.17 -7.79 0.44
C LEU A 3 2.86 -9.17 -0.20
N GLU A 4 1.89 -9.90 0.34
CA GLU A 4 1.77 -11.37 0.14
C GLU A 4 0.61 -11.87 -0.76
N LYS A 5 -0.04 -11.05 -1.60
CA LYS A 5 -0.81 -11.49 -2.80
C LYS A 5 -1.47 -10.32 -3.54
N ASP A 6 -1.52 -10.42 -4.87
CA ASP A 6 -2.37 -9.60 -5.73
C ASP A 6 -3.84 -9.68 -5.29
N GLY A 7 -4.60 -8.61 -5.45
CA GLY A 7 -6.03 -8.64 -5.17
C GLY A 7 -6.71 -7.28 -5.12
N MET A 8 -8.04 -7.32 -5.24
CA MET A 8 -8.91 -6.15 -5.16
C MET A 8 -9.56 -6.10 -3.77
N ARG A 9 -9.57 -4.91 -3.15
CA ARG A 9 -10.24 -4.64 -1.87
C ARG A 9 -10.97 -3.31 -1.97
N GLY A 10 -12.29 -3.37 -2.10
CA GLY A 10 -13.08 -2.19 -2.44
C GLY A 10 -12.61 -1.63 -3.78
N GLU A 11 -12.31 -0.33 -3.82
CA GLU A 11 -11.82 0.37 -5.03
C GLU A 11 -10.29 0.25 -5.22
N ILE A 12 -9.60 -0.48 -4.35
CA ILE A 12 -8.14 -0.56 -4.34
C ILE A 12 -7.71 -1.90 -4.95
N LEU A 13 -7.06 -1.85 -6.10
CA LEU A 13 -6.37 -3.00 -6.69
C LEU A 13 -4.89 -2.96 -6.30
N THR A 14 -4.38 -4.07 -5.76
CA THR A 14 -2.96 -4.23 -5.42
C THR A 14 -2.35 -5.31 -6.31
N ARG A 15 -1.17 -5.03 -6.88
CA ARG A 15 -0.35 -6.02 -7.58
C ARG A 15 1.10 -5.95 -7.11
N MET A 16 1.73 -7.12 -7.07
CA MET A 16 3.12 -7.27 -6.72
C MET A 16 4.03 -7.09 -7.92
N ALA A 17 4.97 -6.15 -7.79
CA ALA A 17 6.00 -5.89 -8.77
C ALA A 17 7.37 -5.92 -8.08
N LEU A 18 8.18 -6.94 -8.38
CA LEU A 18 9.53 -7.08 -7.82
C LEU A 18 10.62 -6.52 -8.72
N THR A 19 10.27 -6.16 -9.96
CA THR A 19 11.19 -5.63 -10.98
C THR A 19 10.57 -4.42 -11.68
N PHE A 20 11.41 -3.57 -12.25
CA PHE A 20 10.92 -2.45 -13.05
C PHE A 20 10.14 -2.88 -14.29
N ASP A 21 10.52 -3.99 -14.93
CA ASP A 21 9.74 -4.56 -16.05
C ASP A 21 8.31 -4.89 -15.63
N LYS A 22 8.14 -5.49 -14.45
CA LYS A 22 6.80 -5.83 -13.95
C LYS A 22 6.00 -4.59 -13.57
N VAL A 23 6.64 -3.56 -13.02
CA VAL A 23 5.99 -2.27 -12.78
C VAL A 23 5.45 -1.70 -14.09
N LEU A 24 6.27 -1.66 -15.14
CA LEU A 24 5.88 -1.10 -16.44
C LEU A 24 4.71 -1.87 -17.08
N GLU A 25 4.75 -3.20 -17.03
CA GLU A 25 3.66 -4.06 -17.50
C GLU A 25 2.34 -3.76 -16.76
N ILE A 26 2.39 -3.66 -15.42
CA ILE A 26 1.22 -3.36 -14.59
C ILE A 26 0.65 -1.98 -14.91
N LEU A 27 1.51 -0.96 -15.07
CA LEU A 27 1.06 0.40 -15.36
C LEU A 27 0.39 0.51 -16.73
N GLU A 28 0.84 -0.26 -17.73
CA GLU A 28 0.17 -0.35 -19.03
C GLU A 28 -1.24 -0.95 -18.90
N GLU A 29 -1.38 -2.04 -18.15
CA GLU A 29 -2.68 -2.65 -17.88
C GLU A 29 -3.61 -1.73 -17.07
N TRP A 30 -3.04 -0.86 -16.23
CA TRP A 30 -3.77 0.00 -15.30
C TRP A 30 -4.15 1.38 -15.85
N SER A 31 -4.07 1.57 -17.17
CA SER A 31 -4.48 2.82 -17.85
C SER A 31 -5.90 3.31 -17.52
N ALA A 32 -6.81 2.43 -17.10
CA ALA A 32 -8.17 2.80 -16.69
C ALA A 32 -8.27 3.38 -15.26
N PHE A 33 -7.26 3.14 -14.40
CA PHE A 33 -7.29 3.61 -13.02
C PHE A 33 -6.91 5.09 -12.94
N ARG A 34 -7.74 5.89 -12.27
CA ARG A 34 -7.51 7.35 -12.14
C ARG A 34 -6.36 7.73 -11.22
N THR A 35 -5.92 6.82 -10.35
CA THR A 35 -4.79 7.09 -9.45
C THR A 35 -3.90 5.86 -9.38
N TRP A 36 -2.60 6.06 -9.60
CA TRP A 36 -1.58 5.04 -9.45
C TRP A 36 -0.77 5.30 -8.19
N ILE A 37 -0.51 4.25 -7.42
CA ILE A 37 0.45 4.28 -6.32
C ILE A 37 1.58 3.32 -6.70
N ILE A 38 2.77 3.88 -6.89
CA ILE A 38 3.96 3.14 -7.30
C ILE A 38 4.89 3.06 -6.09
N THR A 39 5.02 1.87 -5.52
CA THR A 39 6.12 1.60 -4.59
C THR A 39 7.31 1.13 -5.41
N TRP A 40 8.45 1.82 -5.32
CA TRP A 40 9.60 1.48 -6.13
C TRP A 40 10.12 0.07 -5.81
N PRO A 41 10.43 -0.75 -6.84
CA PRO A 41 10.99 -2.07 -6.61
C PRO A 41 12.42 -1.97 -6.08
N ILE A 42 12.81 -2.91 -5.24
CA ILE A 42 14.22 -3.12 -4.86
C ILE A 42 14.90 -3.89 -6.01
N ASP A 43 15.11 -3.19 -7.11
CA ASP A 43 15.65 -3.69 -8.38
C ASP A 43 16.68 -2.70 -8.93
N GLU A 44 17.87 -3.20 -9.24
CA GLU A 44 18.98 -2.40 -9.78
C GLU A 44 18.94 -2.32 -11.31
N LYS A 45 18.04 -3.09 -11.95
CA LYS A 45 17.98 -3.25 -13.41
C LYS A 45 17.19 -2.14 -14.12
N MET A 46 17.18 -0.93 -13.58
CA MET A 46 16.66 0.24 -14.31
C MET A 46 17.64 0.62 -15.42
N ASP A 47 17.12 0.84 -16.63
CA ASP A 47 17.89 1.34 -17.77
C ASP A 47 17.18 2.51 -18.44
N GLY A 48 17.84 3.12 -19.42
CA GLY A 48 17.30 4.29 -20.13
C GLY A 48 16.02 4.00 -20.92
N ALA A 49 15.82 2.77 -21.42
CA ALA A 49 14.60 2.41 -22.15
C ALA A 49 13.42 2.26 -21.18
N LYS A 50 13.63 1.58 -20.05
CA LYS A 50 12.64 1.45 -18.97
C LYS A 50 12.26 2.81 -18.38
N SER A 51 13.25 3.66 -18.13
CA SER A 51 13.02 5.02 -17.63
C SER A 51 12.17 5.84 -18.61
N ARG A 52 12.52 5.86 -19.90
CA ARG A 52 11.71 6.56 -20.93
C ARG A 52 10.28 6.03 -20.99
N LYS A 53 10.10 4.71 -20.93
CA LYS A 53 8.78 4.07 -20.93
C LYS A 53 7.97 4.49 -19.70
N LEU A 54 8.57 4.47 -18.50
CA LEU A 54 7.94 4.96 -17.27
C LEU A 54 7.46 6.41 -17.42
N LEU A 55 8.34 7.29 -17.91
CA LEU A 55 8.02 8.71 -18.12
C LEU A 55 6.86 8.90 -19.10
N GLN A 56 6.82 8.11 -20.18
CA GLN A 56 5.72 8.16 -21.15
C GLN A 56 4.39 7.72 -20.53
N LEU A 57 4.39 6.64 -19.74
CA LEU A 57 3.19 6.17 -19.04
C LEU A 57 2.68 7.19 -18.04
N VAL A 58 3.56 7.76 -17.21
CA VAL A 58 3.19 8.79 -16.23
C VAL A 58 2.69 10.06 -16.92
N LYS A 59 3.34 10.52 -17.99
CA LYS A 59 2.84 11.66 -18.79
C LYS A 59 1.43 11.40 -19.30
N THR A 60 1.19 10.24 -19.89
CA THR A 60 -0.13 9.85 -20.41
C THR A 60 -1.18 9.85 -19.30
N GLN A 61 -0.83 9.27 -18.14
CA GLN A 61 -1.71 9.24 -16.97
C GLN A 61 -2.07 10.65 -16.49
N VAL A 62 -1.08 11.52 -16.32
CA VAL A 62 -1.28 12.90 -15.86
C VAL A 62 -2.09 13.71 -16.89
N SER A 63 -1.76 13.62 -18.19
CA SER A 63 -2.51 14.33 -19.25
C SER A 63 -3.97 13.87 -19.36
N SER A 64 -4.30 12.66 -18.92
CA SER A 64 -5.68 12.16 -18.84
C SER A 64 -6.47 12.63 -17.60
N GLY A 65 -5.86 13.47 -16.75
CA GLY A 65 -6.39 13.91 -15.46
C GLY A 65 -6.16 12.91 -14.32
N GLY A 66 -5.32 11.89 -14.52
CA GLY A 66 -4.97 10.91 -13.51
C GLY A 66 -3.91 11.42 -12.53
N LYS A 67 -3.80 10.77 -11.37
CA LYS A 67 -2.80 11.08 -10.35
C LYS A 67 -1.77 9.95 -10.23
N VAL A 68 -0.55 10.29 -9.84
CA VAL A 68 0.53 9.34 -9.56
C VAL A 68 1.12 9.66 -8.20
N VAL A 69 1.22 8.65 -7.35
CA VAL A 69 1.84 8.74 -6.03
C VAL A 69 3.03 7.79 -6.00
N THR A 70 4.21 8.27 -5.65
CA THR A 70 5.40 7.41 -5.50
C THR A 70 5.72 7.19 -4.04
N ALA A 71 6.21 5.99 -3.73
CA ALA A 71 6.61 5.59 -2.39
C ALA A 71 7.88 4.75 -2.44
N TRP A 72 8.74 4.91 -1.44
CA TRP A 72 9.89 4.04 -1.27
C TRP A 72 9.49 2.80 -0.46
N PRO A 73 10.08 1.63 -0.75
CA PRO A 73 9.71 0.41 -0.05
C PRO A 73 10.13 0.46 1.43
N PRO A 74 9.41 -0.25 2.33
CA PRO A 74 9.81 -0.41 3.71
C PRO A 74 11.23 -1.00 3.87
N ILE A 75 12.01 -0.47 4.81
CA ILE A 75 13.39 -0.90 5.10
C ILE A 75 13.48 -1.73 6.38
N ASN A 76 14.15 -2.89 6.31
CA ASN A 76 14.47 -3.76 7.44
C ASN A 76 15.91 -4.27 7.33
N GLU A 77 16.37 -4.99 8.35
CA GLU A 77 17.72 -5.54 8.41
C GLU A 77 18.08 -6.42 7.20
N LYS A 78 17.10 -7.13 6.61
CA LYS A 78 17.33 -8.06 5.49
C LYS A 78 17.52 -7.33 4.17
N ASN A 79 16.90 -6.17 3.97
CA ASN A 79 16.96 -5.43 2.70
C ASN A 79 17.79 -4.14 2.77
N ALA A 80 18.26 -3.72 3.95
CA ALA A 80 18.92 -2.43 4.18
C ALA A 80 20.08 -2.14 3.22
N SER A 81 20.95 -3.12 2.95
CA SER A 81 22.10 -2.91 2.04
C SER A 81 21.65 -2.56 0.62
N ARG A 82 20.72 -3.34 0.07
CA ARG A 82 20.18 -3.13 -1.29
C ARG A 82 19.35 -1.85 -1.36
N TRP A 83 18.56 -1.60 -0.32
CA TRP A 83 17.75 -0.39 -0.19
C TRP A 83 18.64 0.88 -0.23
N LYS A 84 19.75 0.89 0.54
CA LYS A 84 20.71 2.00 0.52
C LYS A 84 21.34 2.22 -0.84
N GLY A 85 21.66 1.15 -1.57
CA GLY A 85 22.23 1.22 -2.92
C GLY A 85 21.29 1.82 -3.97
N LEU A 86 19.99 1.88 -3.69
CA LEU A 86 18.96 2.35 -4.64
C LEU A 86 18.41 3.74 -4.34
N ILE A 87 18.82 4.37 -3.22
CA ILE A 87 18.34 5.70 -2.80
C ILE A 87 18.49 6.72 -3.93
N ASP A 88 19.67 6.80 -4.54
CA ASP A 88 19.94 7.81 -5.57
C ASP A 88 19.16 7.54 -6.86
N LEU A 89 18.94 6.27 -7.18
CA LEU A 89 18.07 5.87 -8.29
C LEU A 89 16.62 6.35 -8.05
N TRP A 90 16.04 5.99 -6.90
CA TRP A 90 14.66 6.36 -6.58
C TRP A 90 14.47 7.87 -6.46
N ARG A 91 15.44 8.57 -5.85
CA ARG A 91 15.44 10.03 -5.81
C ARG A 91 15.45 10.64 -7.22
N SER A 92 16.31 10.15 -8.10
CA SER A 92 16.37 10.62 -9.49
C SER A 92 15.07 10.37 -10.25
N LEU A 93 14.41 9.23 -10.02
CA LEU A 93 13.09 8.96 -10.57
C LEU A 93 12.04 9.94 -10.04
N ASP A 94 11.95 10.12 -8.72
CA ASP A 94 11.02 11.04 -8.08
C ASP A 94 11.21 12.49 -8.57
N GLU A 95 12.45 12.96 -8.66
CA GLU A 95 12.81 14.29 -9.20
C GLU A 95 12.46 14.43 -10.68
N THR A 96 12.60 13.36 -11.46
CA THR A 96 12.24 13.40 -12.89
C THR A 96 10.72 13.43 -13.07
N LEU A 97 10.00 12.65 -12.25
CA LEU A 97 8.55 12.65 -12.25
C LEU A 97 7.98 13.98 -11.79
N SER A 98 8.52 14.60 -10.73
CA SER A 98 8.04 15.89 -10.24
C SER A 98 8.18 17.03 -11.27
N ARG A 99 9.01 16.89 -12.29
CA ARG A 99 9.15 17.87 -13.40
C ARG A 99 8.12 17.69 -14.51
N ILE A 100 7.35 16.59 -14.50
CA ILE A 100 6.28 16.34 -15.48
C ILE A 100 5.03 17.15 -15.15
N ASP A 101 4.79 17.41 -13.87
CA ASP A 101 3.57 18.00 -13.33
C ASP A 101 3.83 19.42 -12.84
N ASP A 102 2.87 20.31 -13.11
CA ASP A 102 2.81 21.70 -12.69
C ASP A 102 2.18 21.88 -11.29
N GLY A 103 1.90 20.78 -10.58
CA GLY A 103 2.02 20.73 -9.11
C GLY A 103 0.90 20.03 -8.35
N HIS A 104 0.01 19.29 -9.02
CA HIS A 104 -1.22 18.78 -8.39
C HIS A 104 -1.58 17.32 -8.70
N GLN A 105 -0.79 16.62 -9.51
CA GLN A 105 -1.09 15.26 -9.96
C GLN A 105 0.00 14.25 -9.57
N ILE A 106 1.23 14.68 -9.32
CA ILE A 106 2.35 13.84 -8.88
C ILE A 106 2.68 14.12 -7.42
N PHE A 107 2.63 13.07 -6.60
CA PHE A 107 2.86 13.15 -5.17
C PHE A 107 4.02 12.23 -4.75
N ILE A 108 5.07 12.81 -4.19
CA ILE A 108 6.22 12.06 -3.69
C ILE A 108 6.06 11.85 -2.18
N THR A 109 6.13 10.60 -1.71
CA THR A 109 5.93 10.28 -0.28
C THR A 109 7.19 9.88 0.48
N ALA A 110 8.33 9.80 -0.21
CA ALA A 110 9.61 9.52 0.42
C ALA A 110 9.85 10.46 1.61
N GLY A 111 10.23 9.87 2.75
CA GLY A 111 10.53 10.58 4.00
C GLY A 111 11.89 10.22 4.56
N SER A 112 12.73 9.56 3.76
CA SER A 112 13.99 9.00 4.21
C SER A 112 15.19 9.74 3.65
N SER A 113 16.25 9.86 4.45
CA SER A 113 17.53 10.42 4.03
C SER A 113 18.70 9.61 4.58
N LEU A 114 19.85 9.72 3.91
CA LEU A 114 21.09 9.10 4.36
C LEU A 114 21.96 10.18 5.03
N LEU A 115 22.23 10.01 6.32
CA LEU A 115 23.08 10.92 7.10
C LEU A 115 24.20 10.12 7.75
N GLN A 116 25.45 10.38 7.34
CA GLN A 116 26.65 9.71 7.87
C GLN A 116 26.55 8.17 7.85
N GLY A 117 26.03 7.60 6.75
CA GLY A 117 25.86 6.15 6.58
C GLY A 117 24.67 5.53 7.33
N ARG A 118 23.96 6.33 8.15
CA ARG A 118 22.72 5.94 8.84
C ARG A 118 21.50 6.41 8.05
N VAL A 119 20.45 5.61 8.06
CA VAL A 119 19.16 5.98 7.45
C VAL A 119 18.34 6.69 8.51
N LEU A 120 17.94 7.92 8.22
CA LEU A 120 16.93 8.65 8.97
C LEU A 120 15.61 8.48 8.24
N ILE A 121 14.57 8.08 8.96
CA ILE A 121 13.24 7.84 8.40
C ILE A 121 12.27 8.72 9.16
N GLU A 122 11.59 9.61 8.44
CA GLU A 122 10.51 10.43 8.98
C GLU A 122 9.39 9.54 9.57
N ALA A 123 8.92 9.89 10.76
CA ALA A 123 7.85 9.15 11.41
C ALA A 123 6.56 9.20 10.55
N GLY A 124 5.96 8.04 10.29
CA GLY A 124 4.75 7.93 9.47
C GLY A 124 5.00 7.89 7.97
N SER A 125 6.26 7.90 7.53
CA SER A 125 6.60 7.66 6.12
C SER A 125 6.39 6.18 5.74
N PRO A 126 6.15 5.86 4.45
CA PRO A 126 5.97 4.49 4.00
C PRO A 126 7.15 3.57 4.37
N GLU A 127 8.37 4.11 4.39
CA GLU A 127 9.60 3.39 4.68
C GLU A 127 9.67 2.88 6.13
N SER A 128 9.03 3.61 7.05
CA SER A 128 8.94 3.28 8.48
C SER A 128 7.98 2.12 8.78
N CYS A 129 7.17 1.70 7.79
CA CYS A 129 6.15 0.67 7.98
C CYS A 129 6.73 -0.74 8.25
N CYS A 130 8.06 -0.89 8.26
CA CYS A 130 8.74 -2.13 8.64
C CYS A 130 8.50 -2.58 10.09
N GLN A 131 8.09 -1.72 11.01
CA GLN A 131 7.78 -2.16 12.38
C GLN A 131 6.55 -3.10 12.45
N TYR A 132 5.71 -3.11 11.42
CA TYR A 132 4.63 -4.09 11.24
C TYR A 132 5.06 -5.39 10.53
N PHE A 133 6.35 -5.53 10.19
CA PHE A 133 6.91 -6.72 9.52
C PHE A 133 7.43 -7.80 10.46
N CYS A 134 7.55 -7.52 11.77
CA CYS A 134 8.11 -8.51 12.69
C CYS A 134 7.04 -9.52 13.17
N ALA A 135 7.17 -10.73 12.63
CA ALA A 135 6.71 -12.01 13.18
C ALA A 135 5.21 -12.39 13.15
N ARG A 136 4.29 -11.61 12.57
CA ARG A 136 2.91 -12.09 12.27
C ARG A 136 2.56 -11.99 10.79
N ILE A 137 2.39 -13.15 10.18
CA ILE A 137 1.88 -13.34 8.81
C ILE A 137 0.40 -12.95 8.79
N GLY A 138 0.02 -12.03 7.92
CA GLY A 138 -1.38 -11.72 7.63
C GLY A 138 -1.61 -10.27 7.20
N ALA A 139 -1.78 -10.03 5.90
CA ALA A 139 -2.46 -8.90 5.22
C ALA A 139 -2.17 -7.42 5.65
N GLY A 140 -1.39 -7.15 6.69
CA GLY A 140 -1.22 -5.82 7.29
C GLY A 140 -0.21 -4.93 6.59
N VAL A 141 0.76 -5.52 5.89
CA VAL A 141 1.89 -4.80 5.27
C VAL A 141 1.47 -3.85 4.12
N PRO A 142 0.70 -4.28 3.11
CA PRO A 142 0.18 -3.37 2.08
C PRO A 142 -0.72 -2.28 2.67
N LYS A 143 -1.56 -2.67 3.64
CA LYS A 143 -2.52 -1.75 4.28
C LYS A 143 -1.79 -0.65 5.06
N SER A 144 -0.78 -0.98 5.88
CA SER A 144 -0.03 0.01 6.65
C SER A 144 0.72 0.99 5.74
N ALA A 145 1.37 0.49 4.69
CA ALA A 145 2.05 1.33 3.71
C ALA A 145 1.05 2.24 2.98
N TYR A 146 -0.08 1.69 2.52
CA TYR A 146 -1.15 2.46 1.89
C TYR A 146 -1.71 3.57 2.80
N GLU A 147 -1.98 3.25 4.08
CA GLU A 147 -2.47 4.22 5.06
C GLU A 147 -1.45 5.33 5.35
N ALA A 148 -0.17 4.99 5.43
CA ALA A 148 0.92 5.97 5.58
C ALA A 148 0.98 6.92 4.37
N ILE A 149 0.93 6.35 3.15
CA ILE A 149 0.85 7.10 1.89
C ILE A 149 -0.37 8.03 1.91
N ARG A 150 -1.58 7.51 2.16
CA ARG A 150 -2.81 8.32 2.19
C ARG A 150 -2.74 9.49 3.15
N LYS A 151 -2.23 9.26 4.37
CA LYS A 151 -2.11 10.33 5.38
C LYS A 151 -1.10 11.39 4.96
N LYS A 152 0.01 10.98 4.34
CA LYS A 152 1.07 11.89 3.89
C LYS A 152 0.63 12.74 2.69
N VAL A 153 -0.19 12.20 1.79
CA VAL A 153 -0.66 12.91 0.58
C VAL A 153 -2.16 13.12 0.57
N SER A 154 -2.67 13.92 1.50
CA SER A 154 -4.10 14.25 1.59
C SER A 154 -4.67 14.86 0.31
N GLY A 155 -3.88 15.63 -0.45
CA GLY A 155 -4.27 16.20 -1.75
C GLY A 155 -4.49 15.17 -2.87
N ALA A 156 -3.96 13.95 -2.72
CA ALA A 156 -4.21 12.88 -3.67
C ALA A 156 -5.66 12.34 -3.57
N LEU A 157 -6.33 12.54 -2.43
CA LEU A 157 -7.70 12.07 -2.17
C LEU A 157 -7.85 10.55 -2.35
N LEU A 158 -6.86 9.79 -1.85
CA LEU A 158 -6.90 8.32 -1.94
C LEU A 158 -8.07 7.75 -1.10
N PRO A 159 -8.75 6.68 -1.54
CA PRO A 159 -9.85 6.08 -0.80
C PRO A 159 -9.40 5.50 0.55
N VAL A 160 -10.36 5.25 1.44
CA VAL A 160 -10.07 4.56 2.70
C VAL A 160 -9.94 3.06 2.42
N PHE A 161 -8.92 2.41 2.98
CA PHE A 161 -8.78 0.98 2.83
C PHE A 161 -9.93 0.28 3.58
N PRO A 162 -10.71 -0.61 2.94
CA PRO A 162 -11.88 -1.22 3.57
C PRO A 162 -11.54 -1.91 4.89
N ASP A 163 -12.35 -1.68 5.92
CA ASP A 163 -12.13 -2.29 7.23
C ASP A 163 -12.68 -3.72 7.25
N MET A 164 -11.86 -4.68 7.69
CA MET A 164 -12.22 -6.11 7.66
C MET A 164 -13.37 -6.45 8.63
N ARG A 165 -13.71 -5.55 9.55
CA ARG A 165 -14.74 -5.77 10.58
C ARG A 165 -16.17 -5.78 10.02
N PHE A 166 -16.38 -5.21 8.83
CA PHE A 166 -17.71 -5.13 8.22
C PHE A 166 -17.90 -6.09 7.04
N GLY A 167 -16.89 -6.93 6.77
CA GLY A 167 -17.03 -8.10 5.91
C GLY A 167 -17.66 -9.29 6.63
N THR A 168 -18.75 -9.08 7.38
CA THR A 168 -19.53 -10.22 7.87
C THR A 168 -20.21 -10.85 6.66
N SER A 169 -19.74 -12.04 6.27
CA SER A 169 -20.58 -12.99 5.54
C SER A 169 -21.94 -13.02 6.21
N ARG A 170 -22.97 -12.60 5.47
CA ARG A 170 -24.34 -13.04 5.72
C ARG A 170 -24.39 -14.53 5.37
N THR A 171 -23.83 -15.36 6.23
CA THR A 171 -24.17 -16.78 6.29
C THR A 171 -24.78 -16.95 7.65
N MET A 172 -26.11 -17.08 7.67
CA MET A 172 -26.86 -17.49 8.85
C MET A 172 -26.29 -18.83 9.31
N SER A 173 -25.46 -18.82 10.35
CA SER A 173 -25.20 -20.04 11.10
C SER A 173 -26.35 -20.15 12.09
N SER A 174 -27.22 -21.15 11.87
CA SER A 174 -28.20 -21.60 12.85
C SER A 174 -27.50 -21.81 14.19
N GLY A 175 -28.07 -21.25 15.26
CA GLY A 175 -27.52 -21.33 16.61
C GLY A 175 -27.12 -22.76 16.98
N GLY A 176 -25.82 -22.99 17.08
CA GLY A 176 -25.26 -24.18 17.69
C GLY A 176 -25.29 -23.98 19.21
N GLU A 177 -26.14 -24.76 19.86
CA GLU A 177 -26.27 -24.85 21.31
C GLU A 177 -24.91 -25.14 21.97
N GLY A 178 -24.54 -24.31 22.94
CA GLY A 178 -23.38 -24.55 23.78
C GLY A 178 -23.68 -25.68 24.76
N MET A 179 -23.01 -26.83 24.58
CA MET A 179 -22.86 -27.82 25.64
C MET A 179 -21.61 -27.49 26.45
N TYR A 180 -21.78 -26.89 27.63
CA TYR A 180 -21.12 -27.30 28.87
C TYR A 180 -21.90 -26.69 30.03
N GLY A 181 -22.58 -27.57 30.76
CA GLY A 181 -23.54 -27.19 31.79
C GLY A 181 -22.91 -26.60 33.04
N ARG A 182 -23.68 -25.71 33.66
CA ARG A 182 -23.91 -25.77 35.10
C ARG A 182 -25.32 -25.24 35.36
N ALA A 183 -26.15 -26.13 35.89
CA ALA A 183 -27.40 -25.78 36.53
C ALA A 183 -27.14 -24.72 37.59
N ASP A 184 -27.87 -23.63 37.55
CA ASP A 184 -28.81 -23.24 38.59
C ASP A 184 -29.25 -21.80 38.31
N GLN A 185 -30.50 -21.62 37.86
CA GLN A 185 -31.24 -20.36 38.02
C GLN A 185 -32.68 -20.54 37.54
N THR A 186 -33.55 -20.59 38.55
CA THR A 186 -34.99 -20.32 38.53
C THR A 186 -35.41 -19.30 37.46
N VAL A 187 -36.33 -19.71 36.60
CA VAL A 187 -36.96 -18.88 35.56
C VAL A 187 -38.09 -18.04 36.19
N PRO A 188 -38.20 -16.71 35.93
CA PRO A 188 -39.46 -16.01 36.11
C PRO A 188 -40.30 -16.09 34.84
N ALA A 189 -41.59 -16.38 35.04
CA ALA A 189 -42.60 -16.54 33.99
C ALA A 189 -42.83 -15.26 33.16
N LYS A 190 -42.91 -15.42 31.83
CA LYS A 190 -43.40 -14.38 30.91
C LYS A 190 -44.90 -14.16 31.12
N ARG A 191 -45.29 -12.90 31.36
CA ARG A 191 -46.68 -12.43 31.37
C ARG A 191 -47.25 -12.48 29.95
N ALA A 192 -48.23 -13.34 29.70
CA ALA A 192 -49.02 -13.33 28.47
C ALA A 192 -49.93 -12.10 28.42
N ARG A 193 -50.06 -11.47 27.26
CA ARG A 193 -51.13 -10.51 26.98
C ARG A 193 -52.17 -11.19 26.09
N ARG A 194 -53.33 -11.42 26.71
CA ARG A 194 -54.64 -11.85 26.21
C ARG A 194 -54.75 -13.26 25.63
#